data_AF-A0A845Z7X4-F1
#
_entry.id   AF-A0A845Z7X4-F1
#
_cell.length_a   1.000
_cell.length_b   1.000
_cell.length_c   1.000
_cell.angle_alpha   90.00
_cell.angle_beta   90.00
_cell.angle_gamma   90.00
#
_symmetry.space_group_name_H-M   'P 1'
#
loop_
_entity.id
_entity.type
_entity.pdbx_description
1 polymer ?
#
loop_
_entity_poly.entity_id
_entity_poly.type
_entity_poly.pdbx_seq_one_letter_code
_entity_poly.pdbx_strand_id
1 'polypeptide(L)'
;MRPKFFVQEWLYSLLSKGVYVISSDLCDYEVRRSLLLNSIRGASNQSIDNLNNLDDLIDFLPITKSVTQQASQLWAISRFQGIPTANPKNIDVDVIIAAQCQLMPAENPGQNLVVATTNVKHLSRFINSQKWFEIRY
;
A
#
# COMPACT_ATOMS: atom_id res chain seq x y z
N MET A 1 12.10 -9.48 -12.59
CA MET A 1 11.23 -10.14 -11.60
C MET A 1 12.11 -10.92 -10.64
N ARG A 2 12.07 -10.62 -9.33
CA ARG A 2 12.71 -11.47 -8.31
C ARG A 2 11.63 -12.38 -7.69
N PRO A 3 11.94 -13.64 -7.34
CA PRO A 3 10.94 -14.64 -6.98
C PRO A 3 10.21 -14.32 -5.67
N LYS A 4 8.96 -14.82 -5.54
CA LYS A 4 8.04 -14.62 -4.40
C LYS A 4 8.69 -14.88 -3.02
N PHE A 5 9.64 -15.81 -2.95
CA PHE A 5 10.37 -16.15 -1.73
C PHE A 5 11.03 -14.95 -1.04
N PHE A 6 11.54 -13.97 -1.81
CA PHE A 6 12.22 -12.81 -1.21
C PHE A 6 11.29 -11.83 -0.49
N VAL A 7 10.00 -11.76 -0.86
CA VAL A 7 9.06 -10.83 -0.21
C VAL A 7 8.57 -11.39 1.12
N GLN A 8 8.29 -12.69 1.16
CA GLN A 8 7.86 -13.37 2.39
C GLN A 8 8.97 -13.36 3.45
N GLU A 9 10.20 -13.72 3.07
CA GLU A 9 11.36 -13.64 3.98
C GLU A 9 11.61 -12.21 4.46
N TRP A 10 11.44 -11.23 3.58
CA TRP A 10 11.55 -9.82 3.93
C TRP A 10 10.50 -9.40 4.95
N LEU A 11 9.23 -9.74 4.72
CA LEU A 11 8.15 -9.44 5.66
C LEU A 11 8.42 -10.06 7.04
N TYR A 12 8.74 -11.36 7.09
CA TYR A 12 9.04 -12.03 8.35
C TYR A 12 10.28 -11.47 9.03
N SER A 13 11.31 -11.07 8.28
CA SER A 13 12.47 -10.38 8.86
C SER A 13 12.07 -9.07 9.52
N LEU A 14 11.15 -8.29 8.95
CA LEU A 14 10.66 -7.05 9.57
C LEU A 14 9.85 -7.34 10.83
N LEU A 15 8.88 -8.26 10.75
CA LEU A 15 8.03 -8.65 11.89
C LEU A 15 8.88 -9.18 13.06
N SER A 16 9.89 -10.01 12.79
CA SER A 16 10.80 -10.55 13.81
C SER A 16 11.61 -9.49 14.55
N LYS A 17 11.75 -8.29 13.96
CA LYS A 17 12.46 -7.14 14.54
C LYS A 17 11.52 -6.16 15.24
N GLY A 18 10.24 -6.51 15.38
CA GLY A 18 9.23 -5.65 15.98
C GLY A 18 8.83 -4.46 15.09
N VAL A 19 9.13 -4.51 13.78
CA VAL A 19 8.64 -3.50 12.84
C VAL A 19 7.15 -3.72 12.68
N TYR A 20 6.38 -2.68 12.98
CA TYR A 20 4.94 -2.69 12.74
C TYR A 20 4.67 -2.53 11.25
N VAL A 21 4.16 -3.60 10.63
CA VAL A 21 3.82 -3.63 9.21
C VAL A 21 2.31 -3.59 9.08
N ILE A 22 1.85 -2.73 8.18
CA ILE A 22 0.45 -2.53 7.87
C ILE A 22 0.26 -2.35 6.37
N SER A 23 -0.97 -2.51 5.91
CA SER A 23 -1.38 -2.29 4.53
C SER A 23 -2.65 -1.43 4.47
N SER A 24 -3.10 -1.12 3.26
CA SER A 24 -4.35 -0.39 3.00
C SER A 24 -5.42 -1.35 2.53
N ASP A 25 -6.68 -1.13 2.91
CA ASP A 25 -7.83 -1.81 2.30
C ASP A 25 -7.87 -1.66 0.77
N LEU A 26 -7.29 -0.59 0.22
CA LEU A 26 -7.16 -0.45 -1.23
C LEU A 26 -6.19 -1.47 -1.83
N CYS A 27 -5.09 -1.78 -1.13
CA CYS A 27 -4.15 -2.82 -1.55
C CYS A 27 -4.81 -4.19 -1.50
N ASP A 28 -5.57 -4.51 -0.43
CA ASP A 28 -6.37 -5.72 -0.36
C ASP A 28 -7.35 -5.78 -1.55
N TYR A 29 -8.16 -4.74 -1.75
CA TYR A 29 -9.11 -4.67 -2.84
C TYR A 29 -8.47 -4.94 -4.21
N GLU A 30 -7.30 -4.33 -4.51
CA GLU A 30 -6.62 -4.50 -5.78
C GLU A 30 -6.13 -5.93 -6.04
N VAL A 31 -5.60 -6.58 -5.00
CA VAL A 31 -5.16 -7.97 -5.08
C VAL A 31 -6.38 -8.89 -5.12
N ARG A 32 -7.31 -8.73 -4.18
CA ARG A 32 -8.51 -9.54 -3.99
C ARG A 32 -9.40 -9.56 -5.23
N ARG A 33 -9.67 -8.41 -5.87
CA ARG A 33 -10.50 -8.34 -7.09
C ARG A 33 -9.91 -9.18 -8.24
N SER A 34 -8.58 -9.19 -8.36
CA SER A 34 -7.86 -9.95 -9.38
C SER A 34 -7.86 -11.46 -9.08
N LEU A 35 -7.67 -11.83 -7.80
CA LEU A 35 -7.75 -13.21 -7.35
C LEU A 35 -9.15 -13.79 -7.52
N LEU A 36 -10.19 -13.04 -7.14
CA LEU A 36 -11.59 -13.43 -7.33
C LEU A 36 -11.93 -13.62 -8.81
N LEU A 37 -11.48 -12.73 -9.69
CA LEU A 37 -11.67 -12.88 -11.13
C LEU A 37 -11.05 -14.19 -11.64
N ASN A 38 -9.85 -14.55 -11.17
CA ASN A 38 -9.19 -15.79 -11.56
C ASN A 38 -9.88 -17.02 -10.97
N SER A 39 -10.39 -16.96 -9.74
CA SER A 39 -11.19 -18.02 -9.13
C SER A 39 -12.48 -18.29 -9.93
N ILE A 40 -13.19 -17.23 -10.34
CA ILE A 40 -14.37 -17.35 -11.22
C ILE A 40 -14.01 -18.02 -12.56
N ARG A 41 -12.78 -17.85 -13.04
CA ARG A 41 -12.25 -18.50 -14.26
C ARG A 41 -11.74 -19.93 -14.02
N GLY A 42 -11.92 -20.49 -12.83
CA GLY A 42 -11.55 -21.86 -12.47
C GLY A 42 -10.16 -22.04 -11.85
N ALA A 43 -9.48 -20.95 -11.48
CA ALA A 43 -8.23 -21.07 -10.71
C ALA A 43 -8.50 -21.48 -9.26
N SER A 44 -7.51 -22.08 -8.61
CA SER A 44 -7.58 -22.45 -7.19
C SER A 44 -7.78 -21.24 -6.27
N ASN A 45 -8.57 -21.42 -5.22
CA ASN A 45 -8.82 -20.41 -4.19
C ASN A 45 -7.67 -20.25 -3.18
N GLN A 46 -6.61 -21.06 -3.25
CA GLN A 46 -5.49 -21.02 -2.31
C GLN A 46 -4.87 -19.62 -2.15
N SER A 47 -4.83 -18.82 -3.21
CA SER A 47 -4.29 -17.46 -3.13
C SER A 47 -5.21 -16.49 -2.37
N ILE A 48 -6.53 -16.73 -2.39
CA ILE A 48 -7.51 -15.96 -1.62
C ILE A 48 -7.39 -16.36 -0.15
N ASP A 49 -7.25 -17.65 0.15
CA ASP A 49 -7.05 -18.13 1.52
C ASP A 49 -5.75 -17.56 2.12
N ASN A 50 -4.67 -17.52 1.34
CA ASN A 50 -3.42 -16.89 1.76
C ASN A 50 -3.58 -15.38 2.01
N LEU A 51 -4.45 -14.69 1.27
CA LEU A 51 -4.74 -13.27 1.49
C LEU A 51 -5.56 -13.08 2.77
N ASN A 52 -6.56 -13.94 3.04
CA ASN A 52 -7.35 -13.89 4.27
C ASN A 52 -6.47 -14.16 5.51
N ASN A 53 -5.54 -15.10 5.42
CA ASN A 53 -4.62 -15.40 6.53
C ASN A 53 -3.58 -14.29 6.77
N LEU A 54 -3.46 -13.30 5.88
CA LEU A 54 -2.56 -12.17 6.09
C LEU A 54 -3.08 -11.22 7.17
N ASP A 55 -4.39 -11.21 7.44
CA ASP A 55 -5.02 -10.45 8.52
C ASP A 55 -4.52 -10.89 9.91
N ASP A 56 -4.02 -12.12 10.05
CA ASP A 56 -3.42 -12.62 11.30
C ASP A 56 -1.99 -12.07 11.53
N LEU A 57 -1.38 -11.45 10.51
CA LEU A 57 0.03 -11.01 10.52
C LEU A 57 0.19 -9.49 10.48
N ILE A 58 -0.69 -8.77 9.78
CA ILE A 58 -0.61 -7.32 9.61
C ILE A 58 -2.00 -6.69 9.62
N ASP A 59 -2.09 -5.42 10.02
CA ASP A 59 -3.34 -4.68 9.96
C ASP A 59 -3.58 -4.07 8.57
N PHE A 60 -4.85 -4.03 8.16
CA PHE A 60 -5.32 -3.32 6.99
C PHE A 60 -6.09 -2.07 7.41
N LEU A 61 -5.62 -0.92 6.95
CA LEU A 61 -6.19 0.36 7.34
C LEU A 61 -7.40 0.72 6.46
N PRO A 62 -8.53 1.11 7.07
CA PRO A 62 -9.72 1.50 6.33
C PRO A 62 -9.59 2.87 5.66
N ILE A 63 -10.29 3.01 4.54
CA ILE A 63 -10.42 4.30 3.84
C ILE A 63 -11.52 5.14 4.48
N THR A 64 -11.12 6.05 5.34
CA THR A 64 -12.05 6.96 6.03
C THR A 64 -12.40 8.18 5.19
N LYS A 65 -13.39 8.95 5.65
CA LYS A 65 -13.74 10.24 5.03
C LYS A 65 -12.58 11.23 5.03
N SER A 66 -11.77 11.29 6.10
CA SER A 66 -10.60 12.17 6.16
C SER A 66 -9.54 11.76 5.13
N VAL A 67 -9.32 10.47 4.92
CA VAL A 67 -8.42 9.95 3.88
C VAL A 67 -8.86 10.42 2.49
N THR A 68 -10.16 10.28 2.15
CA THR A 68 -10.66 10.72 0.84
C THR A 68 -10.58 12.24 0.64
N GLN A 69 -10.82 13.02 1.70
CA GLN A 69 -10.65 14.47 1.68
C GLN A 69 -9.19 14.86 1.43
N GLN A 70 -8.24 14.28 2.17
CA GLN A 70 -6.81 14.53 1.99
C GLN A 70 -6.33 14.09 0.59
N ALA A 71 -6.78 12.92 0.12
CA ALA A 71 -6.45 12.42 -1.21
C ALA A 71 -6.93 13.36 -2.32
N SER A 72 -8.13 13.94 -2.19
CA SER A 72 -8.66 14.89 -3.17
C SER A 72 -7.79 16.16 -3.27
N GLN A 73 -7.25 16.63 -2.14
CA GLN A 73 -6.33 17.78 -2.12
C GLN A 73 -4.99 17.43 -2.78
N LEU A 74 -4.39 16.30 -2.39
CA LEU A 74 -3.13 15.83 -2.99
C LEU A 74 -3.26 15.61 -4.50
N TRP A 75 -4.39 15.06 -4.96
CA TRP A 75 -4.68 14.84 -6.37
C TRP A 75 -4.77 16.15 -7.16
N ALA A 76 -5.43 17.17 -6.60
CA ALA A 76 -5.58 18.47 -7.25
C ALA A 76 -4.23 19.20 -7.33
N ILE A 77 -3.48 19.21 -6.23
CA ILE A 77 -2.16 19.85 -6.15
C ILE A 77 -1.17 19.19 -7.12
N SER A 78 -1.12 17.86 -7.16
CA SER A 78 -0.17 17.15 -8.04
C SER A 78 -0.41 17.44 -9.52
N ARG A 79 -1.68 17.60 -9.92
CA ARG A 79 -2.05 17.99 -11.28
C ARG A 79 -1.76 19.44 -11.57
N PHE A 80 -2.08 20.34 -10.65
CA PHE A 80 -1.75 21.76 -10.78
C PHE A 80 -0.23 21.96 -10.99
N GLN A 81 0.58 21.15 -10.31
CA GLN A 81 2.05 21.18 -10.41
C GLN A 81 2.61 20.42 -11.63
N GLY A 82 1.76 19.82 -12.49
CA GLY A 82 2.21 19.07 -13.65
C GLY A 82 2.87 17.72 -13.34
N ILE A 83 2.65 17.18 -12.13
CA ILE A 83 3.20 15.89 -11.66
C ILE A 83 2.10 14.89 -11.28
N PRO A 84 1.15 14.57 -12.20
CA PRO A 84 0.15 13.54 -11.93
C PRO A 84 0.79 12.14 -11.79
N THR A 85 0.17 11.28 -10.98
CA THR A 85 0.58 9.88 -10.76
C THR A 85 -0.32 8.88 -11.49
N ALA A 86 -1.54 9.27 -11.85
CA ALA A 86 -2.41 8.50 -12.74
C ALA A 86 -3.03 9.34 -13.87
N ASN A 87 -3.60 8.68 -14.87
CA ASN A 87 -4.41 9.32 -15.90
C ASN A 87 -5.62 10.05 -15.26
N PRO A 88 -6.08 11.21 -15.78
CA PRO A 88 -7.28 11.91 -15.30
C PRO A 88 -8.56 11.06 -15.24
N LYS A 89 -8.68 10.03 -16.07
CA LYS A 89 -9.84 9.13 -16.12
C LYS A 89 -9.79 8.01 -15.08
N ASN A 90 -8.67 7.85 -14.37
CA ASN A 90 -8.47 6.77 -13.40
C ASN A 90 -8.54 7.31 -11.98
N ILE A 91 -9.06 6.49 -11.06
CA ILE A 91 -8.87 6.72 -9.63
C ILE A 91 -7.37 6.56 -9.32
N ASP A 92 -6.79 7.55 -8.65
CA ASP A 92 -5.37 7.61 -8.36
C ASP A 92 -5.08 6.93 -7.01
N VAL A 93 -4.98 5.59 -7.03
CA VAL A 93 -4.81 4.78 -5.81
C VAL A 93 -3.52 5.14 -5.05
N ASP A 94 -2.44 5.44 -5.77
CA ASP A 94 -1.17 5.90 -5.18
C ASP A 94 -1.39 7.17 -4.32
N VAL A 95 -2.21 8.11 -4.79
CA VAL A 95 -2.53 9.34 -4.04
C VAL A 95 -3.37 9.05 -2.80
N ILE A 96 -4.32 8.10 -2.88
CA ILE A 96 -5.15 7.75 -1.73
C ILE A 96 -4.31 7.04 -0.66
N ILE A 97 -3.42 6.13 -1.05
CA ILE A 97 -2.47 5.49 -0.13
C ILE A 97 -1.54 6.53 0.49
N ALA A 98 -0.99 7.45 -0.30
CA ALA A 98 -0.16 8.53 0.23
C ALA A 98 -0.90 9.40 1.25
N ALA A 99 -2.17 9.74 0.99
CA ALA A 99 -3.02 10.47 1.92
C ALA A 99 -3.25 9.72 3.23
N GLN A 100 -3.51 8.41 3.15
CA GLN A 100 -3.66 7.55 4.32
C GLN A 100 -2.38 7.54 5.17
N CYS A 101 -1.22 7.39 4.52
CA CYS A 101 0.08 7.46 5.18
C CYS A 101 0.37 8.83 5.80
N GLN A 102 -0.05 9.95 5.21
CA GLN A 102 0.17 11.28 5.79
C GLN A 102 -0.66 11.52 7.06
N LEU A 103 -1.81 10.86 7.20
CA LEU A 103 -2.68 11.01 8.36
C LEU A 103 -2.24 10.12 9.54
N MET A 104 -1.50 9.03 9.28
CA MET A 104 -1.04 8.10 10.31
C MET A 104 -0.07 8.68 11.37
N PRO A 105 0.99 9.43 11.02
CA PRO A 105 1.90 9.99 12.03
C PRO A 105 1.22 10.95 13.00
N ALA A 106 0.11 11.56 12.61
CA ALA A 106 -0.69 12.41 13.51
C ALA A 106 -1.28 11.60 14.67
N GLU A 107 -1.50 10.30 14.48
CA GLU A 107 -2.00 9.38 15.51
C GLU A 107 -0.86 8.74 16.32
N ASN A 108 0.37 8.71 15.78
CA ASN A 108 1.54 8.08 16.41
C ASN A 108 2.82 8.93 16.30
N PRO A 109 2.94 10.03 17.08
CA PRO A 109 4.09 10.92 17.01
C PRO A 109 5.41 10.22 17.34
N GLY A 110 6.45 10.44 16.52
CA GLY A 110 7.80 9.92 16.74
C GLY A 110 8.11 8.58 16.05
N GLN A 111 7.14 7.96 15.38
CA GLN A 111 7.39 6.79 14.53
C GLN A 111 7.89 7.20 13.14
N ASN A 112 8.89 6.49 12.63
CA ASN A 112 9.37 6.69 11.26
C ASN A 112 8.53 5.84 10.28
N LEU A 113 7.65 6.49 9.52
CA LEU A 113 6.83 5.83 8.50
C LEU A 113 7.57 5.76 7.16
N VAL A 114 7.63 4.56 6.57
CA VAL A 114 8.21 4.32 5.24
C VAL A 114 7.25 3.47 4.42
N VAL A 115 6.89 3.95 3.22
CA VAL A 115 6.09 3.18 2.28
C VAL A 115 6.99 2.24 1.48
N ALA A 116 6.80 0.93 1.66
CA ALA A 116 7.47 -0.10 0.88
C ALA A 116 6.75 -0.28 -0.48
N THR A 117 7.42 0.03 -1.59
CA THR A 117 6.78 -0.01 -2.92
C THR A 117 7.75 -0.42 -4.02
N THR A 118 7.25 -0.82 -5.19
CA THR A 118 8.05 -0.85 -6.43
C THR A 118 7.94 0.45 -7.23
N ASN A 119 6.92 1.27 -6.97
CA ASN A 119 6.64 2.53 -7.68
C ASN A 119 7.08 3.75 -6.86
N VAL A 120 8.38 3.79 -6.51
CA VAL A 120 8.93 4.88 -5.67
C VAL A 120 8.70 6.24 -6.33
N LYS A 121 8.86 6.35 -7.65
CA LYS A 121 8.73 7.61 -8.41
C LYS A 121 7.40 8.35 -8.18
N HIS A 122 6.31 7.62 -7.95
CA HIS A 122 4.99 8.22 -7.72
C HIS A 122 4.82 8.59 -6.25
N LEU A 123 5.03 7.63 -5.35
CA LEU A 123 4.74 7.79 -3.93
C LEU A 123 5.73 8.73 -3.22
N SER A 124 6.98 8.78 -3.66
CA SER A 124 8.00 9.69 -3.10
C SER A 124 7.71 11.17 -3.32
N ARG A 125 6.69 11.52 -4.12
CA ARG A 125 6.20 12.90 -4.29
C ARG A 125 5.41 13.38 -3.08
N PHE A 126 4.85 12.46 -2.29
CA PHE A 126 3.91 12.75 -1.22
C PHE A 126 4.36 12.22 0.14
N ILE A 127 5.09 11.09 0.16
CA ILE A 127 5.44 10.39 1.38
C ILE A 127 6.78 9.68 1.25
N ASN A 128 7.51 9.55 2.36
CA ASN A 128 8.77 8.79 2.40
C ASN A 128 8.52 7.35 1.90
N SER A 129 9.15 7.01 0.78
CA SER A 129 8.91 5.77 0.06
C SER A 129 10.23 5.17 -0.38
N GLN A 130 10.38 3.86 -0.22
CA GLN A 130 11.59 3.15 -0.61
C GLN A 130 11.23 1.88 -1.38
N LYS A 131 12.19 1.37 -2.17
CA LYS A 131 12.00 0.03 -2.73
C LYS A 131 11.92 -0.95 -1.57
N TRP A 132 10.90 -1.81 -1.54
CA TRP A 132 10.67 -2.70 -0.40
C TRP A 132 11.94 -3.48 0.01
N PHE A 133 12.73 -3.94 -0.95
CA PHE A 133 13.95 -4.72 -0.70
C PHE A 133 15.15 -3.90 -0.21
N GLU A 134 15.07 -2.57 -0.22
CA GLU A 134 16.08 -1.68 0.36
C GLU A 134 15.81 -1.45 1.86
N ILE A 135 14.61 -1.78 2.35
CA ILE A 135 14.24 -1.66 3.76
C ILE A 135 14.84 -2.84 4.55
N ARG A 136 15.74 -2.50 5.47
CA ARG A 136 16.57 -3.43 6.28
C ARG A 136 16.77 -2.84 7.69
N TYR A 137 15.70 -2.71 8.47
CA TYR A 137 15.83 -2.40 9.91
C TYR A 137 16.50 -3.55 10.65
#